data_AF-A0AAJ0LUF9-F1
#
_entry.id   AF-A0AAJ0LUF9-F1
#
_cell.length_a   1.000
_cell.length_b   1.000
_cell.length_c   1.000
_cell.angle_alpha   90.00
_cell.angle_beta   90.00
_cell.angle_gamma   90.00
#
_symmetry.space_group_name_H-M   'P 1'
#
loop_
_entity.id
_entity.type
_entity.pdbx_description
1 polymer ?
#
loop_
_entity_poly.entity_id
_entity_poly.type
_entity_poly.pdbx_seq_one_letter_code
_entity_poly.pdbx_strand_id
1 'polypeptide(L)'
;MGEQPQKYAKIAGVLEGIAKKKGGETLITSIALAYVMHKAPYVFPIVGGRKVSHLKGNIDALSVKLTDEEINEIDRAEPFDIGFPQNFIFGYGGKKYKTDMTAKDIQLVAANSRIETVPKVKPIEPGQGPAFYKD
;
A
#
# COMPACT_ATOMS: atom_id res chain seq x y z
N MET A 1 -16.05 -24.55 -0.17
CA MET A 1 -15.12 -23.41 -0.21
C MET A 1 -13.74 -24.01 0.00
N GLY A 2 -12.84 -23.96 -0.99
CA GLY A 2 -11.54 -24.63 -0.92
C GLY A 2 -10.65 -24.09 0.20
N GLU A 3 -9.60 -24.83 0.55
CA GLU A 3 -8.61 -24.39 1.53
C GLU A 3 -7.95 -23.09 1.06
N GLN A 4 -7.84 -22.10 1.95
CA GLN A 4 -7.28 -20.81 1.54
C GLN A 4 -5.78 -20.93 1.31
N PRO A 5 -5.26 -20.42 0.17
CA PRO A 5 -3.82 -20.33 -0.07
C PRO A 5 -3.08 -19.66 1.09
N GLN A 6 -1.97 -20.27 1.54
CA GLN A 6 -1.16 -19.77 2.66
C GLN A 6 -0.71 -18.31 2.51
N LYS A 7 -0.55 -17.82 1.28
CA LYS A 7 -0.22 -16.41 1.01
C LYS A 7 -1.20 -15.42 1.65
N TYR A 8 -2.49 -15.75 1.68
CA TYR A 8 -3.51 -14.86 2.28
C TYR A 8 -3.37 -14.79 3.80
N ALA A 9 -2.99 -15.91 4.45
CA ALA A 9 -2.72 -15.94 5.88
C ALA A 9 -1.52 -15.08 6.27
N LYS A 10 -0.45 -15.08 5.45
CA LYS A 10 0.73 -14.21 5.66
C LYS A 10 0.36 -12.73 5.58
N ILE A 11 -0.38 -12.34 4.54
CA ILE A 11 -0.84 -10.95 4.36
C ILE A 11 -1.74 -10.55 5.53
N ALA A 12 -2.69 -11.39 5.91
CA ALA A 12 -3.58 -11.12 7.05
C ALA A 12 -2.80 -10.92 8.35
N GLY A 13 -1.77 -11.74 8.62
CA GLY A 13 -0.93 -11.59 9.80
C GLY A 13 -0.18 -10.25 9.84
N VAL A 14 0.32 -9.77 8.69
CA VAL A 14 0.98 -8.45 8.60
C VAL A 14 -0.02 -7.32 8.83
N LEU A 15 -1.20 -7.39 8.21
CA LEU A 15 -2.25 -6.38 8.40
C LEU A 15 -2.71 -6.32 9.87
N GLU A 16 -2.86 -7.47 10.53
CA GLU A 16 -3.20 -7.54 11.95
C GLU A 16 -2.10 -6.95 12.83
N GLY A 17 -0.83 -7.22 12.51
CA GLY A 17 0.32 -6.63 13.20
C GLY A 17 0.32 -5.11 13.12
N ILE A 18 0.08 -4.55 11.93
CA ILE A 18 -0.01 -3.10 11.72
C ILE A 18 -1.22 -2.50 12.45
N ALA A 19 -2.38 -3.17 12.41
CA ALA A 19 -3.57 -2.73 13.14
C ALA A 19 -3.29 -2.60 14.65
N LYS A 20 -2.63 -3.59 15.25
CA LYS A 20 -2.23 -3.55 16.67
C LYS A 20 -1.28 -2.38 16.98
N LYS A 21 -0.32 -2.09 16.08
CA LYS A 21 0.62 -0.97 16.23
C LYS A 21 -0.07 0.40 16.17
N LYS A 22 -1.12 0.56 15.34
CA LYS A 22 -1.87 1.82 15.17
C LYS A 22 -2.85 2.13 16.31
N GLY A 23 -3.08 1.17 17.20
CA GLY A 23 -4.06 1.24 18.29
C GLY A 23 -5.03 0.08 18.16
N GLY A 24 -5.15 -0.74 19.22
CA GLY A 24 -5.83 -2.04 19.18
C GLY A 24 -7.31 -2.03 18.79
N GLU A 25 -7.94 -0.86 18.68
CA GLU A 25 -9.30 -0.67 18.18
C GLU A 25 -9.38 -0.55 16.64
N THR A 26 -8.24 -0.38 15.97
CA THR A 26 -8.18 -0.29 14.51
C THR A 26 -8.49 -1.64 13.89
N LEU A 27 -9.51 -1.67 13.02
CA LEU A 27 -9.88 -2.90 12.33
C LEU A 27 -8.84 -3.27 11.26
N ILE A 28 -8.59 -4.56 11.08
CA ILE A 28 -7.74 -5.08 10.00
C ILE A 28 -8.23 -4.62 8.61
N THR A 29 -9.55 -4.50 8.43
CA THR A 29 -10.18 -4.01 7.20
C THR A 29 -9.88 -2.54 6.96
N SER A 30 -9.71 -1.75 8.02
CA SER A 30 -9.32 -0.34 7.93
C SER A 30 -7.88 -0.19 7.43
N ILE A 31 -6.96 -1.05 7.89
CA ILE A 31 -5.59 -1.11 7.34
C ILE A 31 -5.60 -1.49 5.86
N ALA A 32 -6.41 -2.47 5.47
CA ALA A 32 -6.52 -2.88 4.06
C ALA A 32 -7.07 -1.76 3.16
N LEU A 33 -8.08 -1.02 3.61
CA LEU A 33 -8.63 0.14 2.90
C LEU A 33 -7.61 1.27 2.79
N ALA A 34 -6.91 1.59 3.88
CA ALA A 34 -5.85 2.60 3.86
C ALA A 34 -4.71 2.20 2.91
N TYR A 35 -4.32 0.91 2.90
CA TYR A 35 -3.28 0.40 2.00
C TYR A 35 -3.60 0.65 0.54
N VAL A 36 -4.81 0.32 0.08
CA VAL A 36 -5.16 0.52 -1.35
C VAL A 36 -5.20 2.00 -1.73
N MET A 37 -5.65 2.88 -0.83
CA MET A 37 -5.64 4.34 -1.05
C MET A 37 -4.22 4.92 -1.03
N HIS A 38 -3.32 4.39 -0.20
CA HIS A 38 -1.95 4.89 -0.04
C HIS A 38 -0.94 4.22 -1.00
N LYS A 39 -1.30 3.12 -1.68
CA LYS A 39 -0.37 2.39 -2.54
C LYS A 39 -0.20 3.02 -3.91
N ALA A 40 -1.26 3.60 -4.47
CA ALA A 40 -1.27 4.12 -5.83
C ALA A 40 -2.18 5.35 -5.99
N PRO A 41 -1.86 6.28 -6.90
CA PRO A 41 -2.69 7.44 -7.17
C PRO A 41 -4.03 7.04 -7.81
N TYR A 42 -5.07 7.84 -7.54
CA TYR A 42 -6.40 7.70 -8.11
C TYR A 42 -7.10 6.35 -7.83
N VAL A 43 -6.76 5.70 -6.71
CA VAL A 43 -7.43 4.51 -6.23
C VAL A 43 -8.45 4.87 -5.16
N PHE A 44 -9.72 4.63 -5.46
CA PHE A 44 -10.84 4.87 -4.54
C PHE A 44 -11.57 3.53 -4.32
N PRO A 45 -11.38 2.87 -3.17
CA PRO A 45 -11.96 1.56 -2.93
C PRO A 45 -13.49 1.64 -2.86
N ILE A 46 -14.16 0.66 -3.47
CA ILE A 46 -15.60 0.47 -3.27
C ILE A 46 -15.79 -0.19 -1.91
N VAL A 47 -16.39 0.56 -0.98
CA VAL A 47 -16.69 0.06 0.37
C VAL A 47 -18.09 -0.56 0.40
N GLY A 48 -18.20 -1.74 1.00
CA GLY A 48 -19.47 -2.46 1.15
C GLY A 48 -19.79 -2.74 2.63
N GLY A 49 -21.08 -2.91 2.93
CA GLY A 49 -21.52 -3.27 4.26
C GLY A 49 -23.02 -3.59 4.29
N ARG A 50 -23.41 -4.55 5.13
CA ARG A 50 -24.83 -4.89 5.39
C ARG A 50 -25.30 -4.42 6.77
N LYS A 51 -24.41 -3.82 7.56
CA LYS A 51 -24.64 -3.37 8.93
C LYS A 51 -24.08 -1.96 9.08
N VAL A 52 -24.72 -1.16 9.93
CA VAL A 52 -24.26 0.20 10.25
C VAL A 52 -22.84 0.19 10.84
N SER A 53 -22.47 -0.85 11.59
CA SER A 53 -21.12 -1.00 12.13
C SER A 53 -20.03 -1.10 11.06
N HIS A 54 -20.33 -1.71 9.91
CA HIS A 54 -19.36 -1.78 8.80
C HIS A 54 -19.16 -0.39 8.18
N LEU A 55 -20.25 0.37 8.01
CA LEU A 55 -20.17 1.74 7.52
C LEU A 55 -19.32 2.61 8.45
N LYS A 56 -19.54 2.53 9.76
CA LYS A 56 -18.72 3.24 10.75
C LYS A 56 -17.25 2.84 10.65
N GLY A 57 -16.92 1.54 10.63
CA GLY A 57 -15.53 1.09 10.50
C GLY A 57 -14.86 1.50 9.17
N ASN A 58 -15.62 1.61 8.08
CA ASN A 58 -15.11 2.12 6.80
C ASN A 58 -14.84 3.64 6.86
N ILE A 59 -15.65 4.40 7.59
CA ILE A 59 -15.41 5.83 7.84
C ILE A 59 -14.16 6.00 8.70
N ASP A 60 -14.03 5.22 9.77
CA ASP A 60 -12.85 5.26 10.65
C ASP A 60 -11.56 4.93 9.88
N ALA A 61 -11.66 4.06 8.87
CA ALA A 61 -10.53 3.74 7.98
C ALA A 61 -9.99 4.95 7.19
N LEU A 62 -10.81 5.97 6.91
CA LEU A 62 -10.38 7.18 6.20
C LEU A 62 -9.39 8.00 7.03
N SER A 63 -9.40 7.83 8.36
CA SER A 63 -8.48 8.51 9.28
C SER A 63 -7.15 7.78 9.44
N VAL A 64 -7.03 6.54 8.94
CA VAL A 64 -5.83 5.73 9.08
C VAL A 64 -4.78 6.19 8.06
N LYS A 65 -3.63 6.66 8.56
CA LYS A 65 -2.47 6.97 7.72
C LYS A 65 -1.39 5.89 7.85
N LEU A 66 -1.09 5.20 6.75
CA LEU A 66 0.05 4.29 6.66
C LEU A 66 1.33 5.02 6.27
N THR A 67 2.44 4.67 6.91
CA THR A 67 3.79 5.14 6.52
C THR A 67 4.33 4.32 5.36
N ASP A 68 5.36 4.84 4.69
CA ASP A 68 6.04 4.11 3.61
C ASP A 68 6.61 2.78 4.12
N GLU A 69 7.12 2.72 5.35
CA GLU A 69 7.61 1.49 5.97
C GLU A 69 6.49 0.44 6.14
N GLU A 70 5.31 0.86 6.57
CA GLU A 70 4.15 -0.02 6.75
C GLU A 70 3.63 -0.53 5.39
N ILE A 71 3.61 0.32 4.36
CA ILE A 71 3.27 -0.10 2.98
C ILE A 71 4.28 -1.12 2.49
N ASN A 72 5.59 -0.87 2.71
CA ASN A 72 6.65 -1.81 2.35
C ASN A 72 6.57 -3.12 3.16
N GLU A 73 6.11 -3.08 4.42
CA GLU A 73 5.87 -4.27 5.25
C GLU A 73 4.77 -5.15 4.62
N ILE A 74 3.67 -4.53 4.17
CA ILE A 74 2.57 -5.21 3.47
C ILE A 74 3.03 -5.80 2.14
N ASP A 75 3.75 -5.03 1.31
CA ASP A 75 4.26 -5.50 0.00
C ASP A 75 5.19 -6.71 0.12
N ARG A 76 5.94 -6.81 1.22
CA ARG A 76 6.89 -7.90 1.45
C ARG A 76 6.22 -9.18 1.95
N ALA A 77 4.97 -9.11 2.44
CA ALA A 77 4.24 -10.25 2.95
C ALA A 77 4.07 -11.35 1.88
N GLU A 78 3.84 -10.91 0.64
CA GLU A 78 3.81 -11.76 -0.55
C GLU A 78 4.51 -11.02 -1.71
N PRO A 79 5.82 -11.27 -1.92
CA PRO A 79 6.58 -10.57 -2.96
C PRO A 79 6.00 -10.83 -4.35
N PHE A 80 5.67 -9.75 -5.06
CA PHE A 80 5.24 -9.83 -6.45
C PHE A 80 6.41 -10.12 -7.38
N ASP A 81 6.31 -11.16 -8.22
CA ASP A 81 7.25 -11.40 -9.31
C ASP A 81 6.87 -10.56 -10.53
N ILE A 82 7.68 -9.54 -10.81
CA ILE A 82 7.48 -8.68 -11.97
C ILE A 82 7.94 -9.33 -13.29
N GLY A 83 8.67 -10.45 -13.22
CA GLY A 83 9.16 -11.17 -14.38
C GLY A 83 10.30 -10.48 -15.12
N PHE A 84 10.86 -11.19 -16.11
CA PHE A 84 11.93 -10.68 -16.97
C PHE A 84 11.39 -9.72 -18.04
N PRO A 85 12.09 -8.62 -18.39
CA PRO A 85 13.41 -8.18 -17.91
C PRO A 85 13.37 -7.29 -16.67
N GLN A 86 12.19 -6.99 -16.13
CA GLN A 86 12.01 -6.00 -15.06
C GLN A 86 12.69 -6.44 -13.76
N ASN A 87 12.61 -7.73 -13.43
CA ASN A 87 13.28 -8.31 -12.27
C ASN A 87 14.81 -8.21 -12.36
N PHE A 88 15.39 -8.26 -13.56
CA PHE A 88 16.81 -8.06 -13.79
C PHE A 88 17.18 -6.57 -13.68
N ILE A 89 16.46 -5.69 -14.38
CA ILE A 89 16.76 -4.26 -14.45
C ILE A 89 16.64 -3.59 -13.07
N PHE A 90 15.54 -3.84 -12.36
CA PHE A 90 15.27 -3.23 -11.07
C PHE A 90 15.78 -4.06 -9.88
N GLY A 91 16.02 -5.36 -10.08
CA GLY A 91 16.55 -6.25 -9.05
C GLY A 91 18.07 -6.37 -9.02
N TYR A 92 18.77 -5.80 -10.00
CA TYR A 92 20.23 -5.76 -10.01
C TYR A 92 20.75 -5.13 -8.70
N GLY A 93 21.69 -5.81 -8.03
CA GLY A 93 22.20 -5.39 -6.72
C GLY A 93 21.33 -5.79 -5.52
N GLY A 94 20.35 -6.68 -5.70
CA GLY A 94 19.54 -7.24 -4.61
C GLY A 94 18.39 -6.35 -4.14
N LYS A 95 18.10 -5.26 -4.86
CA LYS A 95 16.93 -4.42 -4.59
C LYS A 95 15.64 -5.17 -4.92
N LYS A 96 14.60 -4.97 -4.11
CA LYS A 96 13.25 -5.46 -4.44
C LYS A 96 12.52 -4.42 -5.25
N TYR A 97 11.78 -4.86 -6.28
CA TYR A 97 10.98 -3.97 -7.10
C TYR A 97 9.95 -3.21 -6.25
N LYS A 98 9.79 -1.91 -6.54
CA LYS A 98 8.71 -1.10 -6.01
C LYS A 98 8.00 -0.35 -7.14
N THR A 99 6.72 -0.09 -6.93
CA THR A 99 5.84 0.55 -7.92
C THR A 99 6.18 2.01 -8.19
N ASP A 100 6.88 2.68 -7.28
CA ASP A 100 7.34 4.06 -7.38
C ASP A 100 8.72 4.22 -8.04
N MET A 101 9.42 3.11 -8.33
CA MET A 101 10.74 3.15 -8.96
C MET A 101 10.71 3.79 -10.36
N THR A 102 11.76 4.53 -10.67
CA THR A 102 12.02 5.21 -11.94
C THR A 102 13.39 4.82 -12.50
N ALA A 103 13.80 5.40 -13.62
CA ALA A 103 15.11 5.13 -14.20
C ALA A 103 16.29 5.47 -13.27
N LYS A 104 16.10 6.39 -12.30
CA LYS A 104 17.08 6.69 -11.24
C LYS A 104 17.36 5.52 -10.31
N ASP A 105 16.39 4.62 -10.14
CA ASP A 105 16.50 3.50 -9.21
C ASP A 105 17.23 2.29 -9.83
N ILE A 106 17.39 2.30 -11.16
CA ILE A 106 18.12 1.30 -11.92
C ILE A 106 19.62 1.51 -11.68
N GLN A 107 20.21 0.60 -10.91
CA GLN A 107 21.59 0.72 -10.47
C GLN A 107 22.60 0.76 -11.63
N LEU A 108 22.36 -0.03 -12.70
CA LEU A 108 23.21 -0.03 -13.90
C LEU A 108 23.26 1.34 -14.60
N VAL A 109 22.15 2.09 -14.54
CA VAL A 109 22.02 3.41 -15.18
C VAL A 109 22.57 4.50 -14.26
N ALA A 110 22.18 4.46 -12.98
CA ALA A 110 22.61 5.41 -11.96
C ALA A 110 24.13 5.40 -11.73
N ALA A 111 24.79 4.25 -11.91
CA ALA A 111 26.24 4.14 -11.81
C ALA A 111 27.00 4.85 -12.95
N ASN A 112 26.38 4.99 -14.13
CA ASN A 112 27.05 5.50 -15.34
C ASN A 112 26.54 6.88 -15.78
N SER A 113 25.42 7.36 -15.22
CA SER A 113 24.79 8.61 -15.66
C SER A 113 24.05 9.30 -14.53
N ARG A 114 24.13 10.64 -14.50
CA ARG A 114 23.27 11.47 -13.65
C ARG A 114 21.98 11.73 -14.40
N ILE A 115 20.94 10.94 -14.11
CA ILE A 115 19.62 11.10 -14.72
C ILE A 115 18.70 11.83 -13.77
N GLU A 116 17.98 12.81 -14.29
CA GLU A 116 16.81 13.38 -13.65
C GLU A 116 15.53 12.74 -14.22
N THR A 117 14.73 12.12 -13.35
CA THR A 117 13.43 11.56 -13.68
C THR A 117 12.35 12.34 -12.96
N VAL A 118 11.19 12.45 -13.61
CA VAL A 118 9.98 12.97 -12.98
C VAL A 118 9.50 11.94 -11.95
N PRO A 119 9.27 12.32 -10.68
CA PRO A 119 8.68 11.43 -9.70
C PRO A 119 7.31 10.93 -10.17
N LYS A 120 6.97 9.67 -9.85
CA LYS A 120 5.61 9.17 -10.07
C LYS A 120 4.62 9.94 -9.23
N VAL A 121 3.41 10.11 -9.76
CA VAL A 121 2.30 10.78 -9.07
C VAL A 121 2.04 10.05 -7.76
N LYS A 122 2.07 10.79 -6.65
CA LYS A 122 1.82 10.25 -5.32
C LYS A 122 0.33 10.02 -5.08
N PRO A 123 -0.03 9.08 -4.18
CA PRO A 123 -1.41 8.90 -3.75
C PRO A 123 -2.00 10.19 -3.16
N ILE A 124 -3.30 10.36 -3.35
CA ILE A 124 -4.04 11.47 -2.74
C ILE A 124 -4.28 11.10 -1.29
N GLU A 125 -3.79 11.92 -0.36
CA GLU A 125 -4.06 11.71 1.05
C GLU A 125 -5.56 11.86 1.35
N PRO A 126 -6.19 10.88 2.03
CA PRO A 126 -7.57 11.02 2.49
C PRO A 126 -7.72 12.20 3.46
N GLY A 127 -8.89 12.85 3.44
CA GLY A 127 -9.26 13.90 4.40
C GLY A 127 -8.72 15.31 4.10
N GLN A 128 -8.07 15.54 2.95
CA GLN A 128 -7.55 16.85 2.54
C GLN A 128 -8.60 17.79 1.92
N GLY A 129 -9.86 17.35 1.81
CA GLY A 129 -10.96 18.16 1.28
C GLY A 129 -11.53 19.14 2.30
N PRO A 130 -12.15 20.25 1.86
CA PRO A 130 -12.90 21.11 2.79
C PRO A 130 -13.97 20.27 3.49
N ALA A 131 -14.17 20.50 4.80
CA ALA A 131 -15.25 19.85 5.52
C ALA A 131 -16.59 20.26 4.88
N PHE A 132 -17.21 19.34 4.13
CA PHE A 132 -18.48 19.61 3.43
C PHE A 132 -19.67 19.75 4.38
N TYR A 133 -19.48 19.38 5.65
CA TYR A 133 -20.42 19.59 6.74
C TYR A 133 -19.66 20.26 7.88
N LYS A 134 -20.01 21.52 8.16
CA LYS A 134 -19.81 22.12 9.47
C LYS A 134 -21.06 21.79 10.28
N ASP A 135 -20.88 21.36 11.52
CA ASP A 135 -21.97 21.18 12.48
C ASP A 135 -22.86 22.42 12.58
#